data_AF-A0A183HZT9-F1
#
_entry.id   AF-A0A183HZT9-F1
#
_cell.length_a   1.000
_cell.length_b   1.000
_cell.length_c   1.000
_cell.angle_alpha   90.00
_cell.angle_beta   90.00
_cell.angle_gamma   90.00
#
_symmetry.space_group_name_H-M   'P 1'
#
loop_
_entity.id
_entity.type
_entity.pdbx_description
1 polymer ?
#
loop_
_entity_poly.entity_id
_entity_poly.type
_entity_poly.pdbx_seq_one_letter_code
_entity_poly.pdbx_strand_id
1 'polypeptide(L)'
;MAYKIDVTQMKIAEKLIILNDRAVGMLTRLYNIKKACGDSKSKPQFLSEKSLESCIKHIVRKFPIVDARSSNTLFHQVSLIKQEILKSLSLYYCTFADLLDLKDHILQLLTTMDAAQFKLDITTSYDLTAGYMNLVINLVCLMVLLSRVDDKKAVLGLFNAAYELSNGQSEPTFPRLGQMIIEYDNPWKKLAEDLGPLNRLIHGSLTSLGTVYVRRNITADAWRNAQMLSLVASPQQILYAAQTDTIACEYLSLDVMDRWIIYLILFYFFVRVSITANGMHTRAVTTKKEGGEVKQ
;
A
#
# COMPACT_ATOMS: atom_id res chain seq x y z
N MET A 1 14.80 -27.75 -17.86
CA MET A 1 15.80 -27.19 -16.91
C MET A 1 15.11 -26.11 -16.11
N ALA A 2 14.91 -26.31 -14.81
CA ALA A 2 14.41 -25.25 -13.94
C ALA A 2 15.50 -24.18 -13.79
N TYR A 3 15.20 -22.93 -14.12
CA TYR A 3 16.08 -21.80 -13.90
C TYR A 3 16.39 -21.75 -12.40
N LYS A 4 17.60 -22.15 -11.99
CA LYS A 4 18.05 -21.99 -10.60
C LYS A 4 18.21 -20.50 -10.39
N ILE A 5 17.28 -19.94 -9.63
CA ILE A 5 17.34 -18.56 -9.20
C ILE A 5 18.62 -18.41 -8.36
N ASP A 6 19.59 -17.62 -8.84
CA ASP A 6 20.78 -17.27 -8.07
C ASP A 6 20.41 -16.20 -7.04
N VAL A 7 20.23 -16.63 -5.79
CA VAL A 7 19.84 -15.78 -4.66
C VAL A 7 20.86 -14.67 -4.42
N THR A 8 22.14 -14.89 -4.75
CA THR A 8 23.21 -13.91 -4.50
C THR A 8 23.14 -12.71 -5.44
N GLN A 9 22.52 -12.85 -6.61
CA GLN A 9 22.37 -11.78 -7.59
C GLN A 9 21.04 -11.01 -7.47
N MET A 10 20.18 -11.37 -6.52
CA MET A 10 18.86 -10.74 -6.37
C MET A 10 18.90 -9.30 -5.90
N LYS A 11 19.97 -8.88 -5.22
CA LYS A 11 20.15 -7.55 -4.62
C LYS A 11 19.00 -7.16 -3.68
N ILE A 12 18.60 -8.09 -2.81
CA ILE A 12 17.44 -7.91 -1.93
C ILE A 12 17.64 -6.73 -0.98
N ALA A 13 18.82 -6.61 -0.37
CA ALA A 13 19.13 -5.54 0.57
C ALA A 13 19.02 -4.16 -0.11
N GLU A 14 19.64 -4.01 -1.29
CA GLU A 14 19.63 -2.76 -2.04
C GLU A 14 18.20 -2.38 -2.46
N LYS A 15 17.42 -3.36 -2.96
CA LYS A 15 16.03 -3.13 -3.35
C LYS A 15 15.16 -2.76 -2.15
N LEU A 16 15.33 -3.41 -0.99
CA LEU A 16 14.58 -3.08 0.22
C LEU A 16 14.88 -1.64 0.68
N ILE A 17 16.14 -1.23 0.67
CA ILE A 17 16.54 0.12 1.07
C ILE A 17 15.91 1.16 0.13
N ILE A 18 16.10 0.99 -1.18
CA ILE A 18 15.61 1.93 -2.19
C ILE A 18 14.08 2.03 -2.18
N LEU A 19 13.38 0.89 -2.11
CA LEU A 19 11.92 0.90 -2.17
C LEU A 19 11.30 1.43 -0.88
N ASN A 20 11.90 1.19 0.30
CA ASN A 20 11.41 1.78 1.54
C ASN A 20 11.53 3.31 1.52
N ASP A 21 12.68 3.83 1.10
CA ASP A 21 12.89 5.28 0.97
C ASP A 21 11.91 5.90 -0.03
N ARG A 22 11.78 5.28 -1.22
CA ARG A 22 10.83 5.73 -2.25
C ARG A 22 9.38 5.68 -1.76
N ALA A 23 9.00 4.70 -0.95
CA ALA A 23 7.65 4.59 -0.40
C ALA A 23 7.32 5.70 0.60
N VAL A 24 8.28 6.12 1.43
CA VAL A 24 8.11 7.28 2.32
C VAL A 24 7.94 8.57 1.53
N GLY A 25 8.76 8.77 0.50
CA GLY A 25 8.61 9.90 -0.42
C GLY A 25 7.24 9.92 -1.11
N MET A 26 6.75 8.75 -1.54
CA MET A 26 5.43 8.62 -2.17
C MET A 26 4.28 8.87 -1.19
N LEU A 27 4.38 8.38 0.05
CA LEU A 27 3.41 8.67 1.11
C LEU A 27 3.28 10.18 1.32
N THR A 28 4.41 10.90 1.31
CA THR A 28 4.45 12.35 1.47
C THR A 28 3.74 13.06 0.31
N ARG A 29 4.05 12.68 -0.93
CA ARG A 29 3.40 13.25 -2.14
C ARG A 29 1.89 13.00 -2.13
N LEU A 30 1.49 11.76 -1.83
CA LEU A 30 0.08 11.38 -1.79
C LEU A 30 -0.68 12.06 -0.63
N TYR A 31 -0.04 12.24 0.52
CA TYR A 31 -0.59 13.00 1.64
C TYR A 31 -0.88 14.45 1.25
N ASN A 32 0.07 15.10 0.58
CA ASN A 32 -0.11 16.48 0.10
C ASN A 32 -1.24 16.59 -0.92
N ILE A 33 -1.34 15.64 -1.87
CA ILE A 33 -2.47 15.56 -2.80
C ILE A 33 -3.79 15.42 -2.06
N LYS A 34 -3.88 14.48 -1.10
CA LYS A 34 -5.10 14.29 -0.31
C LYS A 34 -5.51 15.57 0.42
N LYS A 35 -4.54 16.29 1.00
CA LYS A 35 -4.80 17.55 1.71
C LYS A 35 -5.26 18.65 0.75
N ALA A 36 -4.60 18.80 -0.38
CA ALA A 36 -4.97 19.79 -1.40
C ALA A 36 -6.36 19.53 -1.99
N CYS A 37 -6.69 18.28 -2.33
CA CYS A 37 -8.01 17.94 -2.85
C CYS A 37 -9.13 18.07 -1.80
N GLY A 38 -8.79 17.90 -0.51
CA GLY A 38 -9.76 18.00 0.59
C GLY A 38 -10.04 19.43 1.07
N ASP A 39 -9.26 20.42 0.65
CA ASP A 39 -9.43 21.82 1.02
C ASP A 39 -9.96 22.65 -0.16
N SER A 40 -11.08 23.34 0.05
CA SER A 40 -11.75 24.14 -0.99
C SER A 40 -10.89 25.26 -1.57
N LYS A 41 -9.87 25.72 -0.83
CA LYS A 41 -8.96 26.79 -1.29
C LYS A 41 -7.82 26.29 -2.18
N SER A 42 -7.37 25.06 -1.97
CA SER A 42 -6.21 24.48 -2.66
C SER A 42 -6.58 23.42 -3.70
N LYS A 43 -7.82 22.93 -3.70
CA LYS A 43 -8.35 22.01 -4.71
C LYS A 43 -8.20 22.60 -6.12
N PRO A 44 -7.74 21.82 -7.12
CA PRO A 44 -7.66 22.28 -8.51
C PRO A 44 -8.99 22.87 -8.98
N GLN A 45 -8.96 24.11 -9.49
CA GLN A 45 -10.17 24.88 -9.80
C GLN A 45 -11.11 24.16 -10.77
N PHE A 46 -10.56 23.40 -11.73
CA PHE A 46 -11.32 22.61 -12.69
C PHE A 46 -12.30 21.63 -12.03
N LEU A 47 -12.00 21.13 -10.83
CA LEU A 47 -12.86 20.19 -10.11
C LEU A 47 -14.06 20.86 -9.42
N SER A 48 -14.05 22.18 -9.33
CA SER A 48 -15.10 23.00 -8.71
C SER A 48 -15.84 23.87 -9.74
N GLU A 49 -15.43 23.81 -11.01
CA GLU A 49 -15.96 24.66 -12.06
C GLU A 49 -17.30 24.13 -12.60
N LYS A 50 -18.34 24.98 -12.55
CA LYS A 50 -19.69 24.59 -12.99
C LYS A 50 -19.76 24.17 -14.46
N SER A 51 -18.92 24.76 -15.30
CA SER A 51 -18.83 24.46 -16.75
C SER A 51 -18.35 23.02 -17.02
N LEU A 52 -17.56 22.44 -16.12
CA LEU A 52 -16.97 21.10 -16.23
C LEU A 52 -17.74 20.03 -15.43
N GLU A 53 -18.68 20.44 -14.59
CA GLU A 53 -19.39 19.55 -13.65
C GLU A 53 -20.07 18.35 -14.34
N SER A 54 -20.76 18.60 -15.46
CA SER A 54 -21.44 17.54 -16.23
C SER A 54 -20.47 16.51 -16.81
N CYS A 55 -19.35 17.00 -17.35
CA CYS A 55 -18.26 16.17 -17.89
C CYS A 55 -17.60 15.35 -16.78
N ILE A 56 -17.27 15.96 -15.65
CA ILE A 56 -16.65 15.28 -14.51
C ILE A 56 -17.58 14.18 -13.97
N LYS A 57 -18.88 14.45 -13.81
CA LYS A 57 -19.85 13.42 -13.41
C LYS A 57 -19.90 12.27 -14.41
N HIS A 58 -19.82 12.54 -15.71
CA HIS A 58 -19.76 11.51 -16.74
C HIS A 58 -18.49 10.65 -16.61
N ILE A 59 -17.33 11.29 -16.48
CA ILE A 59 -16.02 10.65 -16.30
C ILE A 59 -16.04 9.73 -15.07
N VAL A 60 -16.45 10.25 -13.91
CA VAL A 60 -16.45 9.48 -12.65
C VAL A 60 -17.39 8.28 -12.74
N ARG A 61 -18.55 8.44 -13.39
CA ARG A 61 -19.53 7.35 -13.56
C ARG A 61 -19.03 6.24 -14.48
N LYS A 62 -18.27 6.57 -15.53
CA LYS A 62 -17.75 5.58 -16.50
C LYS A 62 -16.33 5.10 -16.21
N PHE A 63 -15.69 5.67 -15.18
CA PHE A 63 -14.31 5.35 -14.82
C PHE A 63 -14.12 3.82 -14.69
N PRO A 64 -13.12 3.23 -15.36
CA PRO A 64 -11.92 3.84 -15.94
C PRO A 64 -12.05 4.09 -17.45
N ILE A 65 -13.22 3.85 -18.04
CA ILE A 65 -13.44 4.01 -19.48
C ILE A 65 -13.79 5.47 -19.75
N VAL A 66 -12.81 6.22 -20.24
CA VAL A 66 -12.97 7.62 -20.64
C VAL A 66 -12.73 7.70 -22.15
N ASP A 67 -13.79 8.05 -22.89
CA ASP A 67 -13.73 8.32 -24.32
C ASP A 67 -14.18 9.76 -24.55
N ALA A 68 -13.22 10.65 -24.68
CA ALA A 68 -13.47 12.09 -24.84
C ALA A 68 -13.97 12.44 -26.25
N ARG A 69 -13.82 11.54 -27.23
CA ARG A 69 -14.26 11.74 -28.62
C ARG A 69 -15.67 11.26 -28.88
N SER A 70 -16.22 10.44 -27.99
CA SER A 70 -17.61 9.95 -28.07
C SER A 70 -18.67 11.05 -28.06
N SER A 71 -18.38 12.21 -27.46
CA SER A 71 -19.36 13.31 -27.36
C SER A 71 -18.69 14.69 -27.34
N ASN A 72 -18.70 15.35 -28.49
CA ASN A 72 -18.16 16.70 -28.64
C ASN A 72 -18.88 17.75 -27.76
N THR A 73 -20.16 17.57 -27.46
CA THR A 73 -20.93 18.50 -26.62
C THR A 73 -20.55 18.39 -25.14
N LEU A 74 -20.38 17.17 -24.61
CA LEU A 74 -20.00 16.94 -23.22
C LEU A 74 -18.56 17.40 -22.91
N PHE A 75 -17.64 17.18 -23.86
CA PHE A 75 -16.22 17.51 -23.70
C PHE A 75 -15.82 18.85 -24.34
N HIS A 76 -16.79 19.65 -24.80
CA HIS A 76 -16.52 20.92 -25.50
C HIS A 76 -15.62 21.85 -24.68
N GLN A 77 -15.96 22.06 -23.40
CA GLN A 77 -15.16 22.91 -22.50
C GLN A 77 -13.76 22.35 -22.28
N VAL A 78 -13.64 21.04 -22.03
CA VAL A 78 -12.33 20.37 -21.90
C VAL A 78 -11.48 20.58 -23.15
N SER A 79 -12.07 20.53 -24.35
CA SER A 79 -11.35 20.76 -25.60
C SER A 79 -10.78 22.19 -25.71
N LEU A 80 -11.47 23.20 -25.17
CA LEU A 80 -11.03 24.59 -25.19
C LEU A 80 -9.84 24.84 -24.25
N ILE A 81 -9.88 24.26 -23.04
CA ILE A 81 -8.87 24.47 -21.98
C ILE A 81 -7.90 23.29 -21.78
N LYS A 82 -7.82 22.35 -22.74
CA LYS A 82 -7.06 21.10 -22.60
C LYS A 82 -5.59 21.29 -22.19
N GLN A 83 -4.92 22.31 -22.72
CA GLN A 83 -3.51 22.57 -22.39
C GLN A 83 -3.32 23.02 -20.93
N GLU A 84 -4.26 23.79 -20.39
CA GLU A 84 -4.23 24.24 -19.00
C GLU A 84 -4.51 23.09 -18.03
N ILE A 85 -5.49 22.24 -18.37
CA ILE A 85 -5.79 21.01 -17.62
C ILE A 85 -4.56 20.12 -17.56
N LEU A 86 -3.92 19.85 -18.71
CA LEU A 86 -2.71 19.03 -18.78
C LEU A 86 -1.59 19.60 -17.91
N LYS A 87 -1.32 20.91 -18.03
CA LYS A 87 -0.28 21.57 -17.23
C LYS A 87 -0.56 21.49 -15.72
N SER A 88 -1.79 21.75 -15.31
CA SER A 88 -2.16 21.84 -13.89
C SER A 88 -2.29 20.48 -13.21
N LEU A 89 -2.87 19.49 -13.89
CA LEU A 89 -3.11 18.16 -13.32
C LEU A 89 -1.94 17.19 -13.53
N SER A 90 -0.94 17.54 -14.34
CA SER A 90 0.23 16.70 -14.63
C SER A 90 0.92 16.19 -13.35
N LEU A 91 1.19 17.05 -12.37
CA LEU A 91 1.85 16.64 -11.13
C LEU A 91 1.03 15.57 -10.38
N TYR A 92 -0.29 15.72 -10.35
CA TYR A 92 -1.18 14.75 -9.70
C TYR A 92 -1.17 13.44 -10.46
N TYR A 93 -1.36 13.50 -11.78
CA TYR A 93 -1.38 12.33 -12.65
C TYR A 93 -0.08 11.52 -12.56
N CYS A 94 1.07 12.18 -12.72
CA CYS A 94 2.38 11.55 -12.63
C CYS A 94 2.63 10.95 -11.25
N THR A 95 2.13 11.57 -10.17
CA THR A 95 2.25 10.97 -8.81
C THR A 95 1.48 9.65 -8.69
N PHE A 96 0.29 9.56 -9.28
CA PHE A 96 -0.48 8.31 -9.29
C PHE A 96 0.15 7.25 -10.21
N ALA A 97 0.73 7.65 -11.34
CA ALA A 97 1.51 6.76 -12.19
C ALA A 97 2.77 6.23 -11.48
N ASP A 98 3.53 7.11 -10.80
CA ASP A 98 4.68 6.73 -9.98
C ASP A 98 4.28 5.73 -8.86
N LEU A 99 3.09 5.90 -8.29
CA LEU A 99 2.55 5.00 -7.27
C LEU A 99 2.22 3.61 -7.83
N LEU A 100 1.66 3.54 -9.04
CA LEU A 100 1.40 2.28 -9.73
C LEU A 100 2.71 1.51 -9.95
N ASP A 101 3.73 2.18 -10.47
CA ASP A 101 5.03 1.55 -10.69
C ASP A 101 5.66 1.11 -9.37
N LEU A 102 5.61 1.96 -8.33
CA LEU A 102 6.14 1.61 -7.01
C LEU A 102 5.44 0.37 -6.43
N LYS A 103 4.11 0.29 -6.53
CA LYS A 103 3.34 -0.88 -6.09
C LYS A 103 3.86 -2.16 -6.76
N ASP A 104 4.02 -2.13 -8.08
CA ASP A 104 4.48 -3.28 -8.85
C ASP A 104 5.86 -3.76 -8.40
N HIS A 105 6.81 -2.82 -8.23
CA HIS A 105 8.16 -3.15 -7.78
C HIS A 105 8.17 -3.73 -6.35
N ILE A 106 7.34 -3.19 -5.46
CA ILE A 106 7.21 -3.73 -4.09
C ILE A 106 6.66 -5.15 -4.14
N LEU A 107 5.52 -5.39 -4.80
CA LEU A 107 4.91 -6.72 -4.87
C LEU A 107 5.84 -7.73 -5.54
N GLN A 108 6.56 -7.33 -6.59
CA GLN A 108 7.56 -8.17 -7.24
C GLN A 108 8.69 -8.56 -6.27
N LEU A 109 9.24 -7.61 -5.51
CA LEU A 109 10.29 -7.89 -4.53
C LEU A 109 9.79 -8.85 -3.44
N LEU A 110 8.62 -8.56 -2.85
CA LEU A 110 8.06 -9.38 -1.78
C LEU A 110 7.79 -10.82 -2.26
N THR A 111 7.25 -10.97 -3.48
CA THR A 111 7.01 -12.28 -4.10
C THR A 111 8.32 -13.02 -4.39
N THR A 112 9.36 -12.30 -4.83
CA THR A 112 10.69 -12.89 -5.06
C THR A 112 11.29 -13.39 -3.75
N MET A 113 11.18 -12.63 -2.67
CA MET A 113 11.65 -13.06 -1.34
C MET A 113 10.88 -14.29 -0.84
N ASP A 114 9.57 -14.36 -1.07
CA ASP A 114 8.78 -15.54 -0.68
C ASP A 114 9.16 -16.78 -1.51
N ALA A 115 9.25 -16.63 -2.84
CA ALA A 115 9.63 -17.71 -3.75
C ALA A 115 11.05 -18.24 -3.47
N ALA A 116 11.96 -17.36 -3.05
CA ALA A 116 13.31 -17.71 -2.63
C ALA A 116 13.39 -18.28 -1.20
N GLN A 117 12.25 -18.44 -0.52
CA GLN A 117 12.12 -19.05 0.79
C GLN A 117 13.00 -18.40 1.88
N PHE A 118 13.09 -17.07 1.85
CA PHE A 118 13.80 -16.34 2.91
C PHE A 118 13.25 -16.70 4.30
N LYS A 119 14.15 -16.65 5.29
CA LYS A 119 13.81 -16.75 6.71
C LYS A 119 14.00 -15.37 7.32
N LEU A 120 12.94 -14.84 7.91
CA LEU A 120 12.93 -13.53 8.54
C LEU A 120 12.82 -13.71 10.04
N ASP A 121 13.77 -13.15 10.75
CA ASP A 121 13.84 -13.18 12.20
C ASP A 121 14.53 -11.89 12.68
N ILE A 122 13.79 -11.07 13.44
CA ILE A 122 14.25 -9.76 13.90
C ILE A 122 15.47 -9.85 14.82
N THR A 123 15.70 -11.01 15.45
CA THR A 123 16.79 -11.21 16.41
C THR A 123 18.11 -11.62 15.75
N THR A 124 18.05 -12.19 14.55
CA THR A 124 19.23 -12.68 13.81
C THR A 124 19.49 -11.92 12.50
N SER A 125 18.42 -11.51 11.82
CA SER A 125 18.46 -10.82 10.52
C SER A 125 17.69 -9.50 10.61
N TYR A 126 18.11 -8.65 11.55
CA TYR A 126 17.40 -7.42 11.92
C TYR A 126 17.08 -6.53 10.72
N ASP A 127 18.09 -6.09 9.95
CA ASP A 127 17.89 -5.14 8.86
C ASP A 127 16.98 -5.69 7.75
N LEU A 128 17.14 -6.99 7.44
CA LEU A 128 16.32 -7.67 6.45
C LEU A 128 14.87 -7.78 6.91
N THR A 129 14.65 -8.19 8.15
CA THR A 129 13.31 -8.39 8.73
C THR A 129 12.60 -7.06 8.92
N ALA A 130 13.27 -6.07 9.52
CA ALA A 130 12.74 -4.73 9.69
C ALA A 130 12.46 -4.06 8.34
N GLY A 131 13.39 -4.17 7.38
CA GLY A 131 13.21 -3.64 6.02
C GLY A 131 12.02 -4.26 5.29
N TYR A 132 11.84 -5.57 5.42
CA TYR A 132 10.67 -6.28 4.88
C TYR A 132 9.36 -5.81 5.52
N MET A 133 9.29 -5.80 6.86
CA MET A 133 8.07 -5.39 7.59
C MET A 133 7.70 -3.93 7.29
N ASN A 134 8.69 -3.03 7.27
CA ASN A 134 8.50 -1.65 6.86
C ASN A 134 7.93 -1.54 5.44
N LEU A 135 8.46 -2.32 4.49
CA LEU A 135 8.01 -2.23 3.10
C LEU A 135 6.56 -2.70 2.93
N VAL A 136 6.19 -3.78 3.63
CA VAL A 136 4.81 -4.28 3.66
C VAL A 136 3.88 -3.22 4.25
N ILE A 137 4.23 -2.63 5.40
CA ILE A 137 3.40 -1.59 6.03
C ILE A 137 3.32 -0.33 5.16
N ASN A 138 4.42 0.08 4.53
CA ASN A 138 4.42 1.22 3.63
C ASN A 138 3.48 1.00 2.44
N LEU A 139 3.46 -0.20 1.85
CA LEU A 139 2.50 -0.56 0.80
C LEU A 139 1.05 -0.47 1.30
N VAL A 140 0.76 -1.02 2.48
CA VAL A 140 -0.58 -0.95 3.08
C VAL A 140 -1.00 0.52 3.28
N CYS A 141 -0.13 1.34 3.88
CA CYS A 141 -0.37 2.75 4.12
C CYS A 141 -0.60 3.53 2.81
N LEU A 142 0.19 3.27 1.77
CA LEU A 142 0.06 3.90 0.46
C LEU A 142 -1.31 3.62 -0.17
N MET A 143 -1.73 2.35 -0.17
CA MET A 143 -2.98 1.92 -0.79
C MET A 143 -4.20 2.38 0.03
N VAL A 144 -4.12 2.38 1.36
CA VAL A 144 -5.17 2.94 2.22
C VAL A 144 -5.27 4.45 2.01
N LEU A 145 -4.15 5.18 1.95
CA LEU A 145 -4.15 6.63 1.72
C LEU A 145 -4.71 6.98 0.34
N LEU A 146 -4.38 6.19 -0.69
CA LEU A 146 -4.92 6.32 -2.05
C LEU A 146 -6.45 6.24 -2.06
N SER A 147 -7.01 5.24 -1.36
CA SER A 147 -8.47 5.07 -1.28
C SER A 147 -9.17 6.32 -0.73
N ARG A 148 -8.48 7.06 0.16
CA ARG A 148 -8.98 8.26 0.85
C ARG A 148 -8.78 9.57 0.08
N VAL A 149 -8.33 9.51 -1.17
CA VAL A 149 -8.35 10.66 -2.08
C VAL A 149 -9.70 10.67 -2.80
N ASP A 150 -10.58 11.62 -2.48
CA ASP A 150 -11.96 11.64 -2.95
C ASP A 150 -12.05 11.86 -4.48
N ASP A 151 -11.42 12.92 -4.98
CA ASP A 151 -11.50 13.31 -6.41
C ASP A 151 -10.53 12.55 -7.33
N LYS A 152 -9.91 11.45 -6.89
CA LYS A 152 -8.89 10.72 -7.67
C LYS A 152 -9.36 10.31 -9.07
N LYS A 153 -10.61 9.84 -9.20
CA LYS A 153 -11.21 9.44 -10.49
C LYS A 153 -11.42 10.66 -11.42
N ALA A 154 -11.85 11.79 -10.85
CA ALA A 154 -12.06 13.03 -11.59
C ALA A 154 -10.72 13.59 -12.11
N VAL A 155 -9.71 13.68 -11.24
CA VAL A 155 -8.36 14.15 -11.60
C VAL A 155 -7.76 13.32 -12.74
N LEU A 156 -7.74 12.00 -12.58
CA LEU A 156 -7.14 11.10 -13.57
C LEU A 156 -7.92 11.09 -14.88
N GLY A 157 -9.25 10.99 -14.80
CA GLY A 157 -10.07 10.93 -16.00
C GLY A 157 -10.13 12.25 -16.77
N LEU A 158 -10.11 13.39 -16.08
CA LEU A 158 -10.06 14.71 -16.72
C LEU A 158 -8.71 14.95 -17.40
N PHE A 159 -7.61 14.55 -16.76
CA PHE A 159 -6.29 14.58 -17.39
C PHE A 159 -6.24 13.69 -18.64
N ASN A 160 -6.72 12.44 -18.56
CA ASN A 160 -6.74 11.55 -19.72
C ASN A 160 -7.63 12.06 -20.85
N ALA A 161 -8.80 12.63 -20.54
CA ALA A 161 -9.67 13.24 -21.55
C ALA A 161 -8.98 14.40 -22.28
N ALA A 162 -8.31 15.29 -21.54
CA ALA A 162 -7.55 16.39 -22.12
C ALA A 162 -6.37 15.89 -22.97
N TYR A 163 -5.69 14.83 -22.50
CA TYR A 163 -4.60 14.18 -23.23
C TYR A 163 -5.09 13.58 -24.54
N GLU A 164 -6.20 12.83 -24.52
CA GLU A 164 -6.80 12.24 -25.71
C GLU A 164 -7.22 13.30 -26.73
N LEU A 165 -7.82 14.41 -26.29
CA LEU A 165 -8.20 15.52 -27.17
C LEU A 165 -6.99 16.32 -27.70
N SER A 166 -5.82 16.18 -27.08
CA SER A 166 -4.58 16.83 -27.54
C SER A 166 -3.80 15.93 -28.51
N ASN A 167 -3.74 14.62 -28.23
CA ASN A 167 -2.83 13.68 -28.90
C ASN A 167 -3.56 12.66 -29.80
N GLY A 168 -4.89 12.63 -29.76
CA GLY A 168 -5.72 11.68 -30.53
C GLY A 168 -5.75 10.26 -29.98
N GLN A 169 -5.11 10.01 -28.84
CA GLN A 169 -5.07 8.72 -28.14
C GLN A 169 -5.02 8.93 -26.62
N SER A 170 -5.56 7.97 -25.86
CA SER A 170 -5.47 7.98 -24.39
C SER A 170 -4.03 7.91 -23.92
N GLU A 171 -3.78 8.41 -22.71
CA GLU A 171 -2.46 8.32 -22.08
C GLU A 171 -2.11 6.83 -21.84
N PRO A 172 -0.89 6.37 -22.22
CA PRO A 172 -0.52 4.95 -22.19
C PRO A 172 -0.68 4.24 -20.84
N THR A 173 -0.44 4.95 -19.73
CA THR A 173 -0.51 4.41 -18.36
C THR A 173 -1.95 4.38 -17.82
N PHE A 174 -2.85 5.19 -18.39
CA PHE A 174 -4.21 5.37 -17.90
C PHE A 174 -5.02 4.08 -17.74
N PRO A 175 -4.99 3.10 -18.67
CA PRO A 175 -5.76 1.87 -18.52
C PRO A 175 -5.38 1.06 -17.27
N ARG A 176 -4.07 0.89 -17.03
CA ARG A 176 -3.56 0.19 -15.85
C ARG A 176 -3.81 0.99 -14.57
N LEU A 177 -3.62 2.29 -14.63
CA LEU A 177 -3.82 3.17 -13.49
C LEU A 177 -5.30 3.23 -13.08
N GLY A 178 -6.20 3.35 -14.03
CA GLY A 178 -7.65 3.32 -13.81
C GLY A 178 -8.10 2.00 -13.19
N GLN A 179 -7.55 0.88 -13.66
CA GLN A 179 -7.80 -0.43 -13.07
C GLN A 179 -7.34 -0.50 -11.61
N MET A 180 -6.13 -0.03 -11.29
CA MET A 180 -5.63 0.03 -9.90
C MET A 180 -6.57 0.85 -9.01
N ILE A 181 -7.05 2.01 -9.47
CA ILE A 181 -7.94 2.88 -8.69
C ILE A 181 -9.27 2.18 -8.35
N ILE A 182 -9.76 1.29 -9.22
CA ILE A 182 -10.99 0.54 -9.00
C ILE A 182 -10.76 -0.63 -8.04
N GLU A 183 -9.68 -1.38 -8.26
CA GLU A 183 -9.34 -2.53 -7.41
C GLU A 183 -9.13 -2.10 -5.95
N TYR A 184 -8.48 -0.96 -5.73
CA TYR A 184 -8.22 -0.40 -4.40
C TYR A 184 -9.30 0.57 -3.90
N ASP A 185 -10.50 0.60 -4.51
CA ASP A 185 -11.64 1.32 -3.94
C ASP A 185 -12.01 0.75 -2.55
N ASN A 186 -11.89 -0.57 -2.39
CA ASN A 186 -11.79 -1.25 -1.10
C ASN A 186 -10.35 -1.77 -0.88
N PRO A 187 -9.46 -0.97 -0.27
CA PRO A 187 -8.04 -1.29 -0.21
C PRO A 187 -7.77 -2.55 0.61
N TRP A 188 -8.53 -2.81 1.67
CA TRP A 188 -8.32 -3.97 2.55
C TRP A 188 -8.62 -5.29 1.84
N LYS A 189 -9.69 -5.33 1.04
CA LYS A 189 -10.01 -6.51 0.24
C LYS A 189 -8.89 -6.79 -0.77
N LYS A 190 -8.45 -5.77 -1.51
CA LYS A 190 -7.41 -5.95 -2.53
C LYS A 190 -6.05 -6.28 -1.92
N LEU A 191 -5.67 -5.66 -0.81
CA LEU A 191 -4.46 -6.01 -0.06
C LEU A 191 -4.50 -7.45 0.45
N ALA A 192 -5.66 -7.95 0.90
CA ALA A 192 -5.85 -9.35 1.29
C ALA A 192 -5.52 -10.33 0.15
N GLU A 193 -5.93 -10.00 -1.08
CA GLU A 193 -5.64 -10.78 -2.29
C GLU A 193 -4.15 -10.71 -2.66
N ASP A 194 -3.58 -9.50 -2.72
CA ASP A 194 -2.21 -9.27 -3.21
C ASP A 194 -1.13 -9.79 -2.23
N LEU A 195 -1.36 -9.68 -0.93
CA LEU A 195 -0.42 -10.13 0.10
C LEU A 195 -0.71 -11.56 0.61
N GLY A 196 -1.85 -12.15 0.24
CA GLY A 196 -2.25 -13.51 0.64
C GLY A 196 -1.19 -14.59 0.36
N PRO A 197 -0.54 -14.60 -0.82
CA PRO A 197 0.56 -15.53 -1.11
C PRO A 197 1.77 -15.38 -0.18
N LEU A 198 1.96 -14.21 0.45
CA LEU A 198 3.12 -13.86 1.27
C LEU A 198 2.95 -14.19 2.77
N ASN A 199 1.83 -14.82 3.14
CA ASN A 199 1.48 -15.12 4.53
C ASN A 199 2.61 -15.83 5.30
N ARG A 200 3.37 -16.71 4.66
CA ARG A 200 4.48 -17.43 5.32
C ARG A 200 5.56 -16.47 5.83
N LEU A 201 6.03 -15.54 4.99
CA LEU A 201 7.05 -14.57 5.39
C LEU A 201 6.51 -13.56 6.40
N ILE A 202 5.29 -13.07 6.20
CA ILE A 202 4.64 -12.13 7.11
C ILE A 202 4.45 -12.78 8.49
N HIS A 203 4.01 -14.04 8.53
CA HIS A 203 3.86 -14.77 9.78
C HIS A 203 5.21 -14.99 10.48
N GLY A 204 6.24 -15.40 9.72
CA GLY A 204 7.58 -15.61 10.25
C GLY A 204 8.16 -14.35 10.89
N SER A 205 8.11 -13.22 10.18
CA SER A 205 8.61 -11.95 10.69
C SER A 205 7.84 -11.48 11.93
N LEU A 206 6.52 -11.55 11.91
CA LEU A 206 5.68 -11.15 13.05
C LEU A 206 5.90 -12.05 14.28
N THR A 207 6.05 -13.36 14.07
CA THR A 207 6.32 -14.31 15.17
C THR A 207 7.67 -14.00 15.83
N SER A 208 8.69 -13.71 15.03
CA SER A 208 10.02 -13.35 15.57
C SER A 208 10.00 -12.08 16.42
N LEU A 209 9.08 -11.15 16.13
CA LEU A 209 8.91 -9.92 16.91
C LEU A 209 8.29 -10.16 18.29
N GLY A 210 7.53 -11.25 18.47
CA GLY A 210 6.71 -11.48 19.66
C GLY A 210 7.52 -11.46 20.96
N THR A 211 8.66 -12.13 21.00
CA THR A 211 9.51 -12.19 22.21
C THR A 211 10.13 -10.83 22.54
N VAL A 212 10.57 -10.09 21.53
CA VAL A 212 11.12 -8.74 21.66
C VAL A 212 10.05 -7.78 22.16
N TYR A 213 8.87 -7.79 21.54
CA TYR A 213 7.78 -6.88 21.88
C TYR A 213 7.29 -7.08 23.31
N VAL A 214 7.06 -8.33 23.75
CA VAL A 214 6.63 -8.62 25.12
C VAL A 214 7.67 -8.18 26.16
N ARG A 215 8.96 -8.39 25.88
CA ARG A 215 10.04 -7.95 26.77
C ARG A 215 10.15 -6.43 26.88
N ARG A 216 9.97 -5.72 25.76
CA ARG A 216 10.12 -4.25 25.68
C ARG A 216 8.87 -3.51 26.14
N ASN A 217 7.68 -4.08 25.92
CA ASN A 217 6.39 -3.49 26.29
C ASN A 217 5.97 -3.88 27.72
N ILE A 218 6.74 -3.40 28.70
CA ILE A 218 6.53 -3.65 30.13
C ILE A 218 6.12 -2.37 30.87
N THR A 219 5.47 -2.54 32.02
CA THR A 219 4.93 -1.43 32.82
C THR A 219 6.03 -0.64 33.54
N ALA A 220 5.69 0.58 33.98
CA ALA A 220 6.59 1.40 34.79
C ALA A 220 7.03 0.71 36.09
N ASP A 221 6.18 -0.11 36.70
CA ASP A 221 6.50 -0.86 37.91
C ASP A 221 7.55 -1.94 37.63
N ALA A 222 7.40 -2.66 36.52
CA ALA A 222 8.39 -3.62 36.06
C ALA A 222 9.74 -2.95 35.75
N TRP A 223 9.72 -1.75 35.13
CA TRP A 223 10.94 -0.96 34.91
C TRP A 223 11.65 -0.60 36.21
N ARG A 224 10.90 -0.17 37.24
CA ARG A 224 11.44 0.17 38.56
C ARG A 224 12.02 -1.06 39.24
N ASN A 225 11.31 -2.18 39.21
CA ASN A 225 11.76 -3.45 39.81
C ASN A 225 13.04 -3.98 39.16
N ALA A 226 13.17 -3.82 37.84
CA ALA A 226 14.37 -4.20 37.09
C ALA A 226 15.49 -3.15 37.12
N GLN A 227 15.28 -2.00 37.79
CA GLN A 227 16.20 -0.87 37.80
C GLN A 227 16.66 -0.48 36.39
N MET A 228 15.73 -0.49 35.43
CA MET A 228 16.01 -0.24 34.02
C MET A 228 16.78 1.06 33.83
N LEU A 229 17.85 1.01 33.03
CA LEU A 229 18.74 2.14 32.71
C LEU A 229 19.53 2.71 33.91
N SER A 230 19.45 2.09 35.09
CA SER A 230 20.26 2.53 36.24
C SER A 230 21.73 2.15 36.06
N LEU A 231 22.60 3.15 36.01
CA LEU A 231 24.05 2.94 36.01
C LEU A 231 24.63 2.72 37.41
N VAL A 232 23.87 3.07 38.44
CA VAL A 232 24.32 3.05 39.85
C VAL A 232 23.74 1.90 40.66
N ALA A 233 22.80 1.14 40.07
CA ALA A 233 22.22 -0.05 40.72
C ALA A 233 23.30 -1.10 41.05
N SER A 234 24.27 -1.25 40.15
CA SER A 234 25.40 -2.17 40.30
C SER A 234 26.73 -1.43 40.04
N PRO A 235 27.27 -0.65 41.01
CA PRO A 235 28.45 0.18 40.80
C PRO A 235 29.69 -0.59 40.32
N GLN A 236 29.80 -1.87 40.67
CA GLN A 236 30.86 -2.77 40.22
C GLN A 236 30.82 -3.03 38.70
N GLN A 237 29.66 -2.82 38.05
CA GLN A 237 29.46 -3.06 36.63
C GLN A 237 29.69 -1.82 35.75
N ILE A 238 29.93 -0.63 36.33
CA ILE A 238 30.04 0.65 35.60
C ILE A 238 31.14 0.65 34.53
N LEU A 239 32.24 -0.08 34.76
CA LEU A 239 33.35 -0.15 33.82
C LEU A 239 33.11 -1.12 32.65
N TYR A 240 32.01 -1.89 32.68
CA TYR A 240 31.68 -2.89 31.67
C TYR A 240 30.65 -2.34 30.68
N ALA A 241 30.83 -2.66 29.40
CA ALA A 241 29.85 -2.33 28.38
C ALA A 241 28.57 -3.17 28.58
N ALA A 242 27.41 -2.52 28.53
CA ALA A 242 26.14 -3.23 28.43
C ALA A 242 26.07 -3.95 27.08
N GLN A 243 25.93 -5.27 27.12
CA GLN A 243 25.91 -6.12 25.93
C GLN A 243 24.62 -6.95 25.90
N THR A 244 24.16 -7.22 24.69
CA THR A 244 23.05 -8.11 24.37
C THR A 244 23.29 -8.65 22.99
N ASP A 245 22.85 -9.88 22.71
CA ASP A 245 22.96 -10.47 21.38
C ASP A 245 22.02 -9.79 20.37
N THR A 246 21.03 -9.01 20.86
CA THR A 246 20.02 -8.33 20.05
C THR A 246 20.06 -6.81 20.23
N ILE A 247 21.23 -6.17 20.10
CA ILE A 247 21.39 -4.71 20.33
C ILE A 247 20.38 -3.90 19.52
N ALA A 248 20.17 -4.29 18.26
CA ALA A 248 19.23 -3.60 17.37
C ALA A 248 17.77 -3.63 17.84
N CYS A 249 17.39 -4.70 18.54
CA CYS A 249 16.07 -4.85 19.12
C CYS A 249 15.87 -3.99 20.38
N GLU A 250 16.92 -3.48 21.03
CA GLU A 250 16.79 -2.64 22.23
C GLU A 250 16.42 -1.19 21.90
N TYR A 251 16.82 -0.69 20.73
CA TYR A 251 16.49 0.67 20.28
C TYR A 251 15.39 0.71 19.22
N LEU A 252 14.90 -0.44 18.75
CA LEU A 252 13.69 -0.50 17.93
C LEU A 252 12.53 0.17 18.69
N SER A 253 11.87 1.13 18.04
CA SER A 253 10.79 1.91 18.64
C SER A 253 9.56 1.03 18.89
N LEU A 254 8.97 1.13 20.08
CA LEU A 254 7.69 0.48 20.41
C LEU A 254 6.57 0.90 19.46
N ASP A 255 6.54 2.18 19.06
CA ASP A 255 5.55 2.67 18.10
C ASP A 255 5.70 2.03 16.72
N VAL A 256 6.93 1.73 16.28
CA VAL A 256 7.15 1.00 15.02
C VAL A 256 6.66 -0.45 15.15
N MET A 257 6.95 -1.11 16.27
CA MET A 257 6.46 -2.46 16.54
C MET A 257 4.94 -2.52 16.60
N ASP A 258 4.30 -1.55 17.27
CA ASP A 258 2.84 -1.43 17.36
C ASP A 258 2.21 -1.31 15.97
N ARG A 259 2.77 -0.43 15.12
CA ARG A 259 2.30 -0.30 13.73
C ARG A 259 2.43 -1.62 12.98
N TRP A 260 3.59 -2.27 13.03
CA TRP A 260 3.78 -3.57 12.39
C TRP A 260 2.74 -4.60 12.87
N ILE A 261 2.53 -4.71 14.19
CA ILE A 261 1.60 -5.67 14.79
C ILE A 261 0.16 -5.35 14.36
N ILE A 262 -0.29 -4.12 14.55
CA ILE A 262 -1.68 -3.71 14.28
C ILE A 262 -2.03 -3.91 12.81
N TYR A 263 -1.22 -3.39 11.88
CA TYR A 263 -1.52 -3.46 10.45
C TYR A 263 -1.44 -4.89 9.91
N LEU A 264 -0.47 -5.70 10.36
CA LEU A 264 -0.37 -7.09 9.92
C LEU A 264 -1.50 -7.96 10.49
N ILE A 265 -1.90 -7.75 11.75
CA ILE A 265 -3.06 -8.45 12.34
C ILE A 265 -4.36 -8.05 11.64
N LEU A 266 -4.57 -6.76 11.37
CA LEU A 266 -5.73 -6.29 10.61
C LEU A 266 -5.80 -6.96 9.24
N PHE A 267 -4.67 -7.04 8.53
CA PHE A 267 -4.57 -7.80 7.29
C PHE A 267 -4.98 -9.27 7.47
N TYR A 268 -4.44 -9.99 8.45
CA TYR A 268 -4.81 -11.38 8.73
C TYR A 268 -6.30 -11.56 9.01
N PHE A 269 -6.90 -10.63 9.74
CA PHE A 269 -8.33 -10.62 10.01
C PHE A 269 -9.13 -10.52 8.69
N PHE A 270 -8.81 -9.56 7.82
CA PHE A 270 -9.47 -9.40 6.52
C PHE A 270 -9.27 -10.60 5.59
N VAL A 271 -8.09 -11.22 5.60
CA VAL A 271 -7.82 -12.45 4.85
C VAL A 271 -8.74 -13.58 5.35
N ARG A 272 -8.83 -13.82 6.66
CA ARG A 272 -9.69 -14.87 7.23
C ARG A 272 -11.17 -14.62 6.98
N VAL A 273 -11.64 -13.38 7.11
CA VAL A 273 -13.03 -13.01 6.81
C VAL A 273 -13.34 -13.23 5.33
N SER A 274 -12.43 -12.85 4.43
CA SER A 274 -12.62 -13.04 2.98
C SER A 274 -12.66 -14.52 2.59
N ILE A 275 -11.80 -15.37 3.19
CA ILE A 275 -11.83 -16.83 2.99
C ILE A 275 -13.14 -17.41 3.52
N THR A 276 -13.60 -16.98 4.69
CA THR A 276 -14.85 -17.47 5.29
C THR A 276 -16.06 -17.05 4.46
N ALA A 277 -16.10 -15.80 4.00
CA ALA A 277 -17.15 -15.29 3.11
C ALA A 277 -17.17 -16.02 1.76
N ASN A 278 -16.01 -16.24 1.14
CA ASN A 278 -15.91 -17.02 -0.09
C ASN A 278 -16.29 -18.49 0.13
N GLY A 279 -15.88 -19.10 1.24
CA GLY A 279 -16.24 -20.48 1.60
C GLY A 279 -17.74 -20.66 1.85
N MET A 280 -18.40 -19.66 2.45
CA MET A 280 -19.86 -19.63 2.59
C MET A 280 -20.55 -19.43 1.24
N HIS A 281 -20.00 -18.61 0.35
CA HIS A 281 -20.54 -18.38 -0.99
C HIS A 281 -20.43 -19.62 -1.89
N THR A 282 -19.31 -20.36 -1.81
CA THR A 282 -19.13 -21.63 -2.54
C THR A 282 -20.06 -22.72 -2.01
N ARG A 283 -20.27 -22.81 -0.69
CA ARG A 283 -21.26 -23.71 -0.07
C ARG A 283 -22.71 -23.36 -0.43
N ALA A 284 -23.03 -22.08 -0.59
CA ALA A 284 -24.35 -21.64 -1.04
C ALA A 284 -24.61 -21.95 -2.53
N VAL A 285 -23.56 -22.00 -3.36
CA VAL A 285 -23.66 -22.35 -4.79
C VAL A 285 -23.76 -23.87 -4.98
N THR A 286 -23.06 -24.68 -4.17
CA THR A 286 -23.19 -26.14 -4.22
C THR A 286 -24.55 -26.62 -3.71
N THR A 287 -25.08 -26.02 -2.63
CA THR A 287 -26.44 -26.35 -2.13
C THR A 287 -27.56 -25.96 -3.09
N LYS A 288 -27.37 -24.92 -3.93
CA LYS A 288 -28.32 -24.59 -5.01
C LYS A 288 -28.26 -25.53 -6.22
N LYS A 289 -27.12 -26.19 -6.49
CA LYS A 289 -27.01 -27.19 -7.56
C LYS A 289 -27.62 -28.54 -7.18
N GLU A 290 -27.53 -28.93 -5.90
CA GLU A 290 -28.11 -30.19 -5.41
C GLU A 290 -29.63 -30.11 -5.18
N GLY A 291 -30.20 -28.90 -5.08
CA GLY A 291 -31.65 -28.70 -4.94
C GLY A 291 -32.43 -28.58 -6.25
N GLY A 292 -31.79 -28.78 -7.42
CA GLY A 292 -32.36 -28.50 -8.73
C GLY A 292 -32.85 -29.71 -9.55
N GLU A 293 -32.59 -30.94 -9.11
CA GLU A 293 -32.96 -32.16 -9.85
C GLU A 293 -33.92 -33.05 -9.06
N VAL A 294 -35.13 -32.56 -8.77
CA VAL A 294 -36.32 -33.42 -8.66
C VAL A 294 -37.50 -32.60 -9.13
N LYS A 295 -37.91 -32.71 -10.39
CA LYS A 295 -39.30 -32.59 -10.89
C LYS A 295 -39.34 -32.94 -12.39
N GLN A 296 -39.41 -34.23 -12.70
CA GLN A 296 -40.52 -34.92 -13.38
C GLN A 296 -40.10 -36.36 -13.66
#